data_AF-A0A451EQY2-F1
#
_entry.id   AF-A0A451EQY2-F1
#
_cell.length_a   1.000
_cell.length_b   1.000
_cell.length_c   1.000
_cell.angle_alpha   90.00
_cell.angle_beta   90.00
_cell.angle_gamma   90.00
#
_symmetry.space_group_name_H-M   'P 1'
#
loop_
_entity.id
_entity.type
_entity.pdbx_description
1 polymer ?
#
loop_
_entity_poly.entity_id
_entity_poly.type
_entity_poly.pdbx_seq_one_letter_code
_entity_poly.pdbx_strand_id
1 'polypeptide(L)'
;MNKLIIALTTITSLLATNVVLAESVQQKIPSNQATTQQNTQKIAQGNWDSFNRDQINKMIALYGNTSPNYDAQNPPYAVFDWDNTSVFLDIQEALMIYQIEHLAFKMTPKTLNEVIRKNIPKDNFTKAMNNKEGKPVNIDLIAQDIVNNYQWIYDNYDQMNGKLSLEKIKDTPQYKEFSTKLRYLYGAIGESFDVSIAYPWVTYLFTGLTEQDIAKLTDETVKWQLTQPITKVTWESPEITSKAGQVSTAWNNGLRLSPEMQDLYTKLRSAGIDVWVCSASFIDVIKEVSSNPAFGYNNPKDHVIAMELERDKDGKLLPEYRKGYTQTQGPGKTVEIKRLIAPKYQNKGPILVAGDSEGDQNMFQDFADTKVVIIINRLKGPNNIIGKLSKEAVETYKKPQAKYLLQGRDDNKGVYLPSQKSIKLGSTTEKALP
;
A
#
# COMPACT_ATOMS: atom_id res chain seq x y z
N MET A 1 35.02 -59.96 47.11
CA MET A 1 34.16 -58.91 47.70
C MET A 1 32.75 -59.16 47.17
N ASN A 2 32.05 -60.17 47.73
CA ASN A 2 31.05 -60.09 48.82
C ASN A 2 29.82 -59.27 48.41
N LYS A 3 28.57 -59.75 48.33
CA LYS A 3 27.83 -61.03 48.57
C LYS A 3 26.52 -60.89 47.74
N LEU A 4 26.01 -61.82 46.93
CA LEU A 4 25.36 -63.12 47.17
C LEU A 4 24.06 -63.09 48.01
N ILE A 5 22.99 -63.68 47.43
CA ILE A 5 21.89 -64.50 48.02
C ILE A 5 20.44 -63.93 48.07
N ILE A 6 19.57 -64.55 47.22
CA ILE A 6 18.27 -65.24 47.45
C ILE A 6 17.22 -64.62 48.39
N ALA A 7 15.95 -64.49 47.92
CA ALA A 7 14.79 -65.27 48.44
C ALA A 7 13.43 -64.81 47.87
N LEU A 8 12.72 -65.76 47.27
CA LEU A 8 11.26 -65.81 47.18
C LEU A 8 10.65 -65.79 48.58
N THR A 9 9.60 -64.99 48.81
CA THR A 9 8.60 -65.31 49.84
C THR A 9 7.21 -64.87 49.38
N THR A 10 6.34 -65.85 49.19
CA THR A 10 4.88 -65.73 49.10
C THR A 10 4.29 -65.32 50.45
N ILE A 11 3.40 -64.33 50.47
CA ILE A 11 2.42 -64.14 51.56
C ILE A 11 1.03 -63.96 50.95
N THR A 12 0.16 -64.90 51.29
CA THR A 12 -1.28 -64.94 51.09
C THR A 12 -2.02 -64.13 52.15
N SER A 13 -3.31 -63.83 51.89
CA SER A 13 -4.35 -63.23 52.75
C SER A 13 -4.51 -61.71 52.63
N LEU A 14 -5.70 -61.09 52.60
CA LEU A 14 -7.08 -61.56 52.77
C LEU A 14 -8.03 -60.55 52.07
N LEU A 15 -9.18 -61.02 51.59
CA LEU A 15 -10.25 -60.20 51.00
C LEU A 15 -10.80 -59.15 51.97
N ALA A 16 -11.06 -57.95 51.45
CA ALA A 16 -12.19 -57.12 51.87
C ALA A 16 -12.78 -56.45 50.61
N THR A 17 -13.92 -56.97 50.19
CA THR A 17 -14.79 -56.42 49.14
C THR A 17 -15.44 -55.13 49.62
N ASN A 18 -15.16 -54.01 48.94
CA ASN A 18 -16.05 -52.86 48.93
C ASN A 18 -16.57 -52.68 47.51
N VAL A 19 -17.85 -53.01 47.35
CA VAL A 19 -18.67 -52.68 46.19
C VAL A 19 -18.86 -51.17 46.21
N VAL A 20 -18.37 -50.46 45.19
CA VAL A 20 -18.81 -49.09 44.89
C VAL A 20 -19.58 -49.16 43.58
N LEU A 21 -20.87 -48.86 43.68
CA LEU A 21 -21.79 -48.67 42.57
C LEU A 21 -21.25 -47.56 41.65
N ALA A 22 -21.02 -47.89 40.38
CA ALA A 22 -20.70 -46.91 39.36
C ALA A 22 -21.99 -46.19 38.93
N GLU A 23 -22.21 -44.99 39.46
CA GLU A 23 -23.13 -44.02 38.85
C GLU A 23 -22.43 -43.36 37.66
N SER A 24 -23.05 -43.46 36.49
CA SER A 24 -22.61 -42.82 35.26
C SER A 24 -22.80 -41.30 35.35
N VAL A 25 -21.76 -40.58 35.76
CA VAL A 25 -21.71 -39.12 35.60
C VAL A 25 -21.25 -38.81 34.19
N GLN A 26 -22.20 -38.44 33.33
CA GLN A 26 -21.94 -37.90 32.01
C GLN A 26 -21.41 -36.46 32.17
N GLN A 27 -20.08 -36.30 32.29
CA GLN A 27 -19.44 -34.99 32.26
C GLN A 27 -19.62 -34.37 30.87
N LYS A 28 -20.46 -33.32 30.79
CA LYS A 28 -20.44 -32.37 29.68
C LYS A 28 -19.09 -31.67 29.66
N ILE A 29 -18.24 -32.05 28.70
CA ILE A 29 -17.06 -31.26 28.34
C ILE A 29 -17.57 -29.92 27.78
N PRO A 30 -17.19 -28.75 28.35
CA PRO A 30 -17.55 -27.48 27.76
C PRO A 30 -16.84 -27.32 26.42
N SER A 31 -17.56 -26.87 25.40
CA SER A 31 -17.11 -26.60 24.04
C SER A 31 -16.13 -25.42 23.97
N ASN A 32 -14.98 -25.50 24.64
CA ASN A 32 -14.00 -24.40 24.68
C ASN A 32 -13.30 -24.18 23.34
N GLN A 33 -13.26 -25.17 22.44
CA GLN A 33 -12.61 -25.00 21.13
C GLN A 33 -13.33 -23.97 20.25
N ALA A 34 -14.66 -23.96 20.23
CA ALA A 34 -15.44 -23.01 19.42
C ALA A 34 -15.27 -21.55 19.90
N THR A 35 -15.25 -21.33 21.22
CA THR A 35 -15.06 -20.00 21.82
C THR A 35 -13.63 -19.48 21.66
N THR A 36 -12.63 -20.35 21.74
CA THR A 36 -11.23 -19.98 21.49
C THR A 36 -11.00 -19.68 20.00
N GLN A 37 -11.57 -20.46 19.08
CA GLN A 37 -11.48 -20.19 17.63
C GLN A 37 -12.20 -18.89 17.23
N GLN A 38 -13.41 -18.65 17.76
CA GLN A 38 -14.15 -17.40 17.52
C GLN A 38 -13.42 -16.15 18.05
N ASN A 39 -12.71 -16.24 19.18
CA ASN A 39 -11.91 -15.11 19.67
C ASN A 39 -10.62 -14.89 18.86
N THR A 40 -10.08 -15.92 18.20
CA THR A 40 -8.86 -15.78 17.37
C THR A 40 -9.09 -15.05 16.04
N GLN A 41 -10.33 -14.93 15.57
CA GLN A 41 -10.68 -14.30 14.28
C GLN A 41 -11.16 -12.85 14.37
N LYS A 42 -11.36 -12.33 15.58
CA LYS A 42 -11.70 -10.92 15.76
C LYS A 42 -10.47 -10.05 15.52
N ILE A 43 -10.65 -8.95 14.80
CA ILE A 43 -9.60 -7.93 14.67
C ILE A 43 -9.37 -7.22 16.01
N ALA A 44 -8.13 -6.84 16.25
CA ALA A 44 -7.69 -6.09 17.42
C ALA A 44 -8.49 -4.79 17.57
N GLN A 45 -8.55 -4.24 18.78
CA GLN A 45 -9.19 -2.94 18.99
C GLN A 45 -8.47 -1.85 18.19
N GLY A 46 -7.14 -1.75 18.38
CA GLY A 46 -6.32 -0.72 17.73
C GLY A 46 -6.91 0.68 17.87
N ASN A 47 -6.67 1.52 16.87
CA ASN A 47 -7.36 2.80 16.70
C ASN A 47 -8.51 2.72 15.69
N TRP A 48 -9.12 1.54 15.48
CA TRP A 48 -10.34 1.45 14.69
C TRP A 48 -11.47 2.24 15.34
N ASP A 49 -12.29 2.90 14.52
CA ASP A 49 -13.64 3.28 14.96
C ASP A 49 -14.40 2.02 15.41
N SER A 50 -15.05 2.10 16.58
CA SER A 50 -15.66 0.92 17.21
C SER A 50 -16.78 0.31 16.38
N PHE A 51 -17.60 1.13 15.72
CA PHE A 51 -18.66 0.66 14.85
C PHE A 51 -18.10 0.00 13.59
N ASN A 52 -17.09 0.61 12.96
CA ASN A 52 -16.43 0.01 11.81
C ASN A 52 -15.83 -1.36 12.15
N ARG A 53 -15.13 -1.44 13.29
CA ARG A 53 -14.55 -2.69 13.81
C ARG A 53 -15.62 -3.78 14.00
N ASP A 54 -16.76 -3.42 14.57
CA ASP A 54 -17.85 -4.37 14.79
C ASP A 54 -18.47 -4.86 13.48
N GLN A 55 -18.61 -3.99 12.47
CA GLN A 55 -19.09 -4.41 11.15
C GLN A 55 -18.10 -5.36 10.44
N ILE A 56 -16.80 -5.10 10.54
CA ILE A 56 -15.77 -5.98 9.98
C ILE A 56 -15.81 -7.35 10.68
N ASN A 57 -15.85 -7.38 12.00
CA ASN A 57 -15.96 -8.63 12.77
C ASN A 57 -17.25 -9.39 12.45
N LYS A 58 -18.37 -8.69 12.26
CA LYS A 58 -19.64 -9.29 11.84
C LYS A 58 -19.54 -9.92 10.45
N MET A 59 -18.90 -9.24 9.50
CA MET A 59 -18.65 -9.78 8.17
C MET A 59 -17.80 -11.05 8.25
N ILE A 60 -16.68 -11.02 8.99
CA ILE A 60 -15.81 -12.18 9.19
C ILE A 60 -16.58 -13.35 9.79
N ALA A 61 -17.41 -13.12 10.81
CA ALA A 61 -18.21 -14.18 11.43
C ALA A 61 -19.25 -14.81 10.48
N LEU A 62 -19.81 -14.02 9.56
CA LEU A 62 -20.83 -14.48 8.60
C LEU A 62 -20.24 -15.25 7.42
N TYR A 63 -19.05 -14.86 6.95
CA TYR A 63 -18.47 -15.38 5.71
C TYR A 63 -17.15 -16.14 5.89
N GLY A 64 -16.56 -16.13 7.09
CA GLY A 64 -15.34 -16.87 7.40
C GLY A 64 -15.57 -18.36 7.66
N ASN A 65 -14.48 -19.11 7.78
CA ASN A 65 -14.45 -20.57 7.90
C ASN A 65 -15.11 -21.17 9.15
N THR A 66 -15.50 -20.35 10.13
CA THR A 66 -16.33 -20.77 11.27
C THR A 66 -17.83 -20.66 10.99
N SER A 67 -18.22 -20.05 9.86
CA SER A 67 -19.61 -19.93 9.44
C SER A 67 -20.15 -21.28 8.98
N PRO A 68 -21.38 -21.67 9.36
CA PRO A 68 -21.99 -22.91 8.87
C PRO A 68 -22.22 -22.91 7.35
N ASN A 69 -22.18 -21.74 6.70
CA ASN A 69 -22.37 -21.58 5.26
C ASN A 69 -21.05 -21.43 4.48
N TYR A 70 -19.90 -21.63 5.14
CA TYR A 70 -18.60 -21.50 4.48
C TYR A 70 -18.37 -22.65 3.49
N ASP A 71 -17.99 -22.31 2.27
CA ASP A 71 -17.59 -23.27 1.24
C ASP A 71 -16.08 -23.20 1.03
N ALA A 72 -15.35 -24.18 1.56
CA ALA A 72 -13.90 -24.26 1.43
C ALA A 72 -13.43 -24.51 -0.02
N GLN A 73 -14.30 -25.02 -0.90
CA GLN A 73 -13.96 -25.18 -2.31
C GLN A 73 -14.10 -23.86 -3.07
N ASN A 74 -14.84 -22.90 -2.51
CA ASN A 74 -15.09 -21.58 -3.10
C ASN A 74 -14.99 -20.49 -2.02
N PRO A 75 -13.79 -20.30 -1.44
CA PRO A 75 -13.59 -19.34 -0.36
C PRO A 75 -13.91 -17.92 -0.84
N PRO A 76 -14.43 -17.04 0.02
CA PRO A 76 -14.58 -15.63 -0.34
C PRO A 76 -13.23 -14.90 -0.34
N TYR A 77 -13.20 -13.70 -0.92
CA TYR A 77 -11.99 -12.87 -0.95
C TYR A 77 -12.30 -11.39 -0.70
N ALA A 78 -11.26 -10.66 -0.31
CA ALA A 78 -11.26 -9.23 -0.10
C ALA A 78 -10.20 -8.55 -0.97
N VAL A 79 -10.45 -7.30 -1.39
CA VAL A 79 -9.53 -6.52 -2.22
C VAL A 79 -9.18 -5.20 -1.53
N PHE A 80 -7.90 -4.88 -1.48
CA PHE A 80 -7.39 -3.66 -0.86
C PHE A 80 -6.59 -2.84 -1.87
N ASP A 81 -6.79 -1.52 -1.86
CA ASP A 81 -5.74 -0.62 -2.32
C ASP A 81 -4.55 -0.62 -1.36
N TRP A 82 -3.41 -0.13 -1.83
CA TRP A 82 -2.19 -0.08 -1.04
C TRP A 82 -1.93 1.30 -0.43
N ASP A 83 -1.60 2.27 -1.27
CA ASP A 83 -1.15 3.60 -0.88
C ASP A 83 -2.25 4.37 -0.17
N ASN A 84 -1.96 5.02 0.96
CA ASN A 84 -2.94 5.68 1.84
C ASN A 84 -4.10 4.83 2.39
N THR A 85 -4.21 3.56 1.98
CA THR A 85 -5.21 2.59 2.43
C THR A 85 -4.61 1.59 3.41
N SER A 86 -3.69 0.76 2.91
CA SER A 86 -3.00 -0.28 3.68
C SER A 86 -1.78 0.27 4.42
N VAL A 87 -1.19 1.36 3.92
CA VAL A 87 -0.13 2.16 4.56
C VAL A 87 -0.54 3.62 4.66
N PHE A 88 0.11 4.39 5.53
CA PHE A 88 -0.03 5.85 5.56
C PHE A 88 0.96 6.48 4.57
N LEU A 89 0.47 7.38 3.70
CA LEU A 89 1.16 7.91 2.51
C LEU A 89 1.37 6.86 1.42
N ASP A 90 2.17 7.22 0.42
CA ASP A 90 2.30 6.51 -0.85
C ASP A 90 3.73 5.97 -1.00
N ILE A 91 3.88 4.67 -1.22
CA ILE A 91 5.17 4.00 -1.31
C ILE A 91 5.87 4.31 -2.64
N GLN A 92 5.12 4.51 -3.72
CA GLN A 92 5.69 4.84 -5.03
C GLN A 92 6.27 6.26 -5.04
N GLU A 93 5.57 7.22 -4.42
CA GLU A 93 6.12 8.57 -4.21
C GLU A 93 7.32 8.55 -3.26
N ALA A 94 7.25 7.83 -2.15
CA ALA A 94 8.38 7.70 -1.23
C ALA A 94 9.61 7.10 -1.89
N LEU A 95 9.41 6.09 -2.75
CA LEU A 95 10.48 5.43 -3.49
C LEU A 95 11.05 6.36 -4.56
N MET A 96 10.24 7.16 -5.26
CA MET A 96 10.74 8.20 -6.16
C MET A 96 11.68 9.17 -5.43
N ILE A 97 11.29 9.64 -4.23
CA ILE A 97 12.15 10.51 -3.42
C ILE A 97 13.43 9.78 -3.02
N TYR A 98 13.34 8.53 -2.55
CA TYR A 98 14.51 7.73 -2.19
C TYR A 98 15.46 7.55 -3.38
N GLN A 99 14.92 7.27 -4.57
CA GLN A 99 15.68 7.09 -5.80
C GLN A 99 16.42 8.37 -6.20
N ILE A 100 15.79 9.54 -6.06
CA ILE A 100 16.43 10.84 -6.28
C ILE A 100 17.53 11.10 -5.24
N GLU A 101 17.23 10.90 -3.95
CA GLU A 101 18.13 11.17 -2.82
C GLU A 101 19.41 10.31 -2.84
N HIS A 102 19.34 9.14 -3.47
CA HIS A 102 20.44 8.18 -3.56
C HIS A 102 20.97 8.00 -4.99
N LEU A 103 20.45 8.77 -5.96
CA LEU A 103 20.78 8.65 -7.39
C LEU A 103 20.67 7.21 -7.90
N ALA A 104 19.68 6.46 -7.42
CA ALA A 104 19.52 5.02 -7.68
C ALA A 104 18.86 4.73 -9.04
N PHE A 105 19.46 5.25 -10.11
CA PHE A 105 19.03 5.10 -11.50
C PHE A 105 20.02 4.22 -12.26
N LYS A 106 19.53 3.36 -13.16
CA LYS A 106 20.37 2.58 -14.10
C LYS A 106 20.35 3.13 -15.53
N MET A 107 20.07 4.42 -15.67
CA MET A 107 19.93 5.10 -16.96
C MET A 107 21.19 5.90 -17.31
N THR A 108 21.59 5.88 -18.58
CA THR A 108 22.48 6.92 -19.11
C THR A 108 21.72 8.25 -19.25
N PRO A 109 22.40 9.40 -19.34
CA PRO A 109 21.72 10.68 -19.60
C PRO A 109 20.88 10.68 -20.87
N LYS A 110 21.32 9.95 -21.91
CA LYS A 110 20.53 9.74 -23.14
C LYS A 110 19.23 8.97 -22.83
N THR A 111 19.34 7.86 -22.12
CA THR A 111 18.17 7.05 -21.73
C THR A 111 17.21 7.86 -20.86
N LEU A 112 17.73 8.60 -19.88
CA LEU A 112 16.91 9.45 -19.02
C LEU A 112 16.14 10.50 -19.83
N ASN A 113 16.79 11.15 -20.79
CA ASN A 113 16.12 12.13 -21.66
C ASN A 113 14.94 11.53 -22.43
N GLU A 114 15.11 10.32 -22.97
CA GLU A 114 14.04 9.60 -23.67
C GLU A 114 12.90 9.23 -22.71
N VAL A 115 13.23 8.74 -21.51
CA VAL A 115 12.29 8.29 -20.50
C VAL A 115 11.41 9.41 -19.96
N ILE A 116 12.01 10.51 -19.49
CA ILE A 116 11.24 11.58 -18.82
C ILE A 116 10.30 12.32 -19.78
N ARG A 117 10.56 12.23 -21.09
CA ARG A 117 9.74 12.85 -22.15
C ARG A 117 8.65 11.92 -22.68
N LYS A 118 8.67 10.65 -22.30
CA LYS A 118 7.81 9.63 -22.90
C LYS A 118 6.33 9.90 -22.62
N ASN A 119 5.53 9.97 -23.68
CA ASN A 119 4.08 10.18 -23.67
C ASN A 119 3.64 11.48 -22.98
N ILE A 120 4.54 12.45 -22.82
CA ILE A 120 4.20 13.76 -22.23
C ILE A 120 3.87 14.76 -23.34
N PRO A 121 2.67 15.37 -23.32
CA PRO A 121 2.33 16.45 -24.25
C PRO A 121 3.32 17.62 -24.16
N LYS A 122 3.51 18.31 -25.29
CA LYS A 122 4.45 19.45 -25.39
C LYS A 122 3.86 20.79 -24.98
N ASP A 123 2.55 20.83 -24.73
CA ASP A 123 1.87 22.02 -24.23
C ASP A 123 2.49 22.49 -22.91
N ASN A 124 2.29 23.77 -22.62
CA ASN A 124 2.65 24.30 -21.31
C ASN A 124 1.85 23.58 -20.22
N PHE A 125 2.52 23.30 -19.11
CA PHE A 125 1.87 22.91 -17.89
C PHE A 125 0.88 24.00 -17.45
N THR A 126 -0.06 23.66 -16.57
CA THR A 126 -1.04 24.61 -16.07
C THR A 126 -0.38 25.80 -15.39
N LYS A 127 -1.11 26.92 -15.27
CA LYS A 127 -0.59 28.14 -14.60
C LYS A 127 -0.14 27.90 -13.17
N ALA A 128 -0.73 26.91 -12.47
CA ALA A 128 -0.31 26.50 -11.13
C ALA A 128 1.13 25.97 -11.10
N MET A 129 1.60 25.49 -12.25
CA MET A 129 2.94 24.98 -12.49
C MET A 129 3.82 25.99 -13.23
N ASN A 130 3.55 27.29 -13.18
CA ASN A 130 4.52 28.26 -13.67
C ASN A 130 5.78 28.28 -12.78
N ASN A 131 6.91 28.70 -13.33
CA ASN A 131 8.14 28.88 -12.55
C ASN A 131 8.00 30.05 -11.55
N LYS A 132 9.03 30.28 -10.71
CA LYS A 132 8.99 31.34 -9.69
C LYS A 132 8.84 32.77 -10.23
N GLU A 133 9.17 33.00 -11.50
CA GLU A 133 8.94 34.29 -12.18
C GLU A 133 7.54 34.38 -12.81
N GLY A 134 6.68 33.38 -12.60
CA GLY A 134 5.35 33.30 -13.18
C GLY A 134 5.34 32.95 -14.67
N LYS A 135 6.47 32.50 -15.24
CA LYS A 135 6.56 32.11 -16.65
C LYS A 135 6.12 30.65 -16.86
N PRO A 136 5.47 30.32 -17.98
CA PRO A 136 5.08 28.94 -18.30
C PRO A 136 6.28 28.00 -18.39
N VAL A 137 6.09 26.76 -17.92
CA VAL A 137 7.03 25.65 -18.06
C VAL A 137 6.38 24.56 -18.90
N ASN A 138 7.17 23.83 -19.69
CA ASN A 138 6.72 22.65 -20.42
C ASN A 138 7.81 21.57 -20.39
N ILE A 139 7.48 20.39 -20.93
CA ILE A 139 8.40 19.25 -20.96
C ILE A 139 9.73 19.56 -21.67
N ASP A 140 9.72 20.37 -22.74
CA ASP A 140 10.93 20.66 -23.51
C ASP A 140 11.95 21.47 -22.70
N LEU A 141 11.48 22.47 -21.96
CA LEU A 141 12.30 23.32 -21.10
C LEU A 141 12.85 22.54 -19.89
N ILE A 142 11.96 21.89 -19.13
CA ILE A 142 12.33 21.26 -17.86
C ILE A 142 13.22 20.03 -18.07
N ALA A 143 12.93 19.21 -19.09
CA ALA A 143 13.73 18.01 -19.37
C ALA A 143 15.15 18.37 -19.82
N GLN A 144 15.35 19.48 -20.54
CA GLN A 144 16.70 19.95 -20.89
C GLN A 144 17.52 20.25 -19.63
N ASP A 145 16.92 20.94 -18.65
CA ASP A 145 17.59 21.27 -17.40
C ASP A 145 17.88 20.00 -16.58
N ILE A 146 16.92 19.09 -16.46
CA ILE A 146 17.10 17.80 -15.76
C ILE A 146 18.26 17.03 -16.38
N VAL A 147 18.27 16.87 -17.71
CA VAL A 147 19.27 16.03 -18.42
C VAL A 147 20.66 16.65 -18.36
N ASN A 148 20.79 17.97 -18.50
CA ASN A 148 22.09 18.64 -18.40
C ASN A 148 22.72 18.45 -17.02
N ASN A 149 21.92 18.58 -15.96
CA ASN A 149 22.41 18.41 -14.61
C ASN A 149 22.64 16.94 -14.25
N TYR A 150 21.82 16.03 -14.77
CA TYR A 150 22.05 14.60 -14.65
C TYR A 150 23.31 14.14 -15.39
N GLN A 151 23.61 14.69 -16.57
CA GLN A 151 24.86 14.44 -17.29
C GLN A 151 26.07 14.81 -16.43
N TRP A 152 26.05 16.00 -15.81
CA TRP A 152 27.11 16.40 -14.90
C TRP A 152 27.25 15.44 -13.72
N ILE A 153 26.14 15.04 -13.09
CA ILE A 153 26.15 14.04 -12.01
C ILE A 153 26.76 12.73 -12.51
N TYR A 154 26.34 12.25 -13.69
CA TYR A 154 26.80 11.01 -14.29
C TYR A 154 28.31 10.99 -14.52
N ASP A 155 28.88 12.11 -14.96
CA ASP A 155 30.32 12.26 -15.21
C ASP A 155 31.14 12.47 -13.93
N ASN A 156 30.51 12.76 -12.79
CA ASN A 156 31.20 13.13 -11.55
C ASN A 156 30.93 12.22 -10.35
N TYR A 157 29.84 11.44 -10.33
CA TYR A 157 29.50 10.53 -9.24
C TYR A 157 30.28 9.20 -9.31
N ASP A 158 30.81 8.74 -8.18
CA ASP A 158 31.68 7.56 -8.07
C ASP A 158 31.00 6.21 -8.37
N GLN A 159 29.67 6.12 -8.25
CA GLN A 159 28.89 4.95 -8.69
C GLN A 159 28.52 5.01 -10.18
N MET A 160 29.00 6.02 -10.91
CA MET A 160 28.80 6.22 -12.34
C MET A 160 30.18 6.39 -13.01
N ASN A 161 30.41 7.46 -13.78
CA ASN A 161 31.67 7.67 -14.51
C ASN A 161 32.67 8.60 -13.80
N GLY A 162 32.37 9.00 -12.56
CA GLY A 162 33.14 10.00 -11.84
C GLY A 162 33.90 9.48 -10.62
N LYS A 163 34.17 10.39 -9.68
CA LYS A 163 35.00 10.15 -8.49
C LYS A 163 34.50 10.82 -7.22
N LEU A 164 33.45 11.63 -7.30
CA LEU A 164 32.86 12.31 -6.14
C LEU A 164 31.90 11.36 -5.43
N SER A 165 31.92 11.38 -4.10
CA SER A 165 30.94 10.67 -3.29
C SER A 165 29.55 11.29 -3.42
N LEU A 166 28.52 10.51 -3.08
CA LEU A 166 27.13 10.98 -3.06
C LEU A 166 26.96 12.26 -2.22
N GLU A 167 27.59 12.31 -1.04
CA GLU A 167 27.57 13.49 -0.16
C GLU A 167 28.06 14.75 -0.89
N LYS A 168 29.21 14.67 -1.56
CA LYS A 168 29.76 15.79 -2.34
C LYS A 168 28.88 16.16 -3.53
N ILE A 169 28.26 15.17 -4.18
CA ILE A 169 27.30 15.43 -5.26
C ILE A 169 26.11 16.21 -4.72
N LYS A 170 25.55 15.84 -3.55
CA LYS A 170 24.36 16.47 -2.97
C LYS A 170 24.55 17.94 -2.59
N ASP A 171 25.79 18.34 -2.31
CA ASP A 171 26.13 19.74 -2.03
C ASP A 171 26.14 20.64 -3.27
N THR A 172 26.20 20.06 -4.47
CA THR A 172 26.34 20.81 -5.73
C THR A 172 25.03 21.45 -6.19
N PRO A 173 25.09 22.60 -6.92
CA PRO A 173 23.90 23.17 -7.56
C PRO A 173 23.31 22.22 -8.60
N GLN A 174 24.13 21.39 -9.27
CA GLN A 174 23.66 20.43 -10.27
C GLN A 174 22.75 19.37 -9.66
N TYR A 175 23.11 18.83 -8.49
CA TYR A 175 22.22 17.91 -7.78
C TYR A 175 20.91 18.58 -7.38
N LYS A 176 20.97 19.77 -6.78
CA LYS A 176 19.76 20.49 -6.32
C LYS A 176 18.82 20.84 -7.48
N GLU A 177 19.39 21.21 -8.63
CA GLU A 177 18.65 21.48 -9.86
C GLU A 177 18.02 20.19 -10.42
N PHE A 178 18.79 19.11 -10.54
CA PHE A 178 18.30 17.80 -10.99
C PHE A 178 17.19 17.25 -10.09
N SER A 179 17.43 17.16 -8.78
CA SER A 179 16.52 16.54 -7.82
C SER A 179 15.20 17.29 -7.73
N THR A 180 15.27 18.62 -7.62
CA THR A 180 14.07 19.45 -7.55
C THR A 180 13.27 19.40 -8.85
N LYS A 181 13.93 19.54 -10.01
CA LYS A 181 13.23 19.59 -11.29
C LYS A 181 12.64 18.25 -11.69
N LEU A 182 13.29 17.12 -11.36
CA LEU A 182 12.73 15.80 -11.59
C LEU A 182 11.48 15.54 -10.72
N ARG A 183 11.52 15.92 -9.43
CA ARG A 183 10.34 15.80 -8.56
C ARG A 183 9.21 16.77 -8.94
N TYR A 184 9.58 17.99 -9.34
CA TYR A 184 8.64 18.98 -9.86
C TYR A 184 7.95 18.47 -11.13
N LEU A 185 8.68 17.83 -12.06
CA LEU A 185 8.13 17.31 -13.30
C LEU A 185 7.00 16.30 -13.04
N TYR A 186 7.18 15.40 -12.07
CA TYR A 186 6.10 14.47 -11.68
C TYR A 186 4.83 15.20 -11.23
N GLY A 187 4.97 16.20 -10.36
CA GLY A 187 3.84 17.02 -9.93
C GLY A 187 3.21 17.81 -11.09
N ALA A 188 4.03 18.34 -12.00
CA ALA A 188 3.56 19.12 -13.13
C ALA A 188 2.76 18.30 -14.12
N ILE A 189 3.17 17.04 -14.37
CA ILE A 189 2.43 16.10 -15.21
C ILE A 189 1.07 15.78 -14.56
N GLY A 190 1.05 15.46 -13.27
CA GLY A 190 -0.18 15.13 -12.54
C GLY A 190 -1.18 16.29 -12.43
N GLU A 191 -0.70 17.53 -12.34
CA GLU A 191 -1.55 18.72 -12.29
C GLU A 191 -2.05 19.15 -13.68
N SER A 192 -1.31 18.85 -14.75
CA SER A 192 -1.59 19.41 -16.08
C SER A 192 -2.31 18.46 -17.02
N PHE A 193 -2.18 17.16 -16.81
CA PHE A 193 -2.67 16.16 -17.74
C PHE A 193 -3.52 15.10 -17.06
N ASP A 194 -4.13 14.25 -17.87
CA ASP A 194 -4.95 13.15 -17.36
C ASP A 194 -4.12 12.19 -16.49
N VAL A 195 -4.75 11.67 -15.45
CA VAL A 195 -4.13 10.73 -14.51
C VAL A 195 -3.57 9.48 -15.19
N SER A 196 -4.15 9.06 -16.33
CA SER A 196 -3.67 7.95 -17.15
C SER A 196 -2.30 8.18 -17.80
N ILE A 197 -1.80 9.43 -17.77
CA ILE A 197 -0.45 9.80 -18.19
C ILE A 197 0.49 9.82 -16.98
N ALA A 198 0.08 10.45 -15.87
CA ALA A 198 0.96 10.68 -14.72
C ALA A 198 1.37 9.40 -13.97
N TYR A 199 0.42 8.49 -13.72
CA TYR A 199 0.69 7.29 -12.92
C TYR A 199 1.64 6.29 -13.61
N PRO A 200 1.48 5.96 -14.90
CA PRO A 200 2.48 5.16 -15.60
C PRO A 200 3.85 5.84 -15.65
N TRP A 201 3.88 7.17 -15.82
CA TRP A 201 5.13 7.90 -16.03
C TRP A 201 6.14 7.74 -14.89
N VAL A 202 5.70 7.80 -13.62
CA VAL A 202 6.64 7.66 -12.49
C VAL A 202 7.30 6.29 -12.46
N THR A 203 6.60 5.25 -12.93
CA THR A 203 7.15 3.89 -13.01
C THR A 203 8.25 3.77 -14.08
N TYR A 204 8.26 4.63 -15.10
CA TYR A 204 9.30 4.61 -16.14
C TYR A 204 10.68 5.03 -15.62
N LEU A 205 10.76 5.71 -14.47
CA LEU A 205 12.03 5.98 -13.79
C LEU A 205 12.75 4.69 -13.33
N PHE A 206 12.06 3.54 -13.37
CA PHE A 206 12.65 2.23 -13.10
C PHE A 206 13.36 1.58 -14.30
N THR A 207 13.44 2.28 -15.44
CA THR A 207 14.09 1.76 -16.65
C THR A 207 15.50 1.23 -16.35
N GLY A 208 15.76 -0.01 -16.78
CA GLY A 208 17.03 -0.71 -16.59
C GLY A 208 17.17 -1.46 -15.25
N LEU A 209 16.25 -1.26 -14.29
CA LEU A 209 16.20 -2.04 -13.05
C LEU A 209 15.51 -3.39 -13.28
N THR A 210 15.90 -4.40 -12.48
CA THR A 210 15.25 -5.70 -12.40
C THR A 210 14.24 -5.74 -11.26
N GLU A 211 13.39 -6.78 -11.20
CA GLU A 211 12.49 -6.99 -10.03
C GLU A 211 13.28 -7.04 -8.71
N GLN A 212 14.45 -7.69 -8.70
CA GLN A 212 15.31 -7.75 -7.50
C GLN A 212 15.84 -6.38 -7.08
N ASP A 213 16.19 -5.52 -8.05
CA ASP A 213 16.61 -4.14 -7.75
C ASP A 213 15.45 -3.36 -7.13
N ILE A 214 14.24 -3.50 -7.66
CA ILE A 214 13.04 -2.83 -7.12
C ILE A 214 12.73 -3.32 -5.72
N ALA A 215 12.75 -4.63 -5.49
CA ALA A 215 12.55 -5.19 -4.15
C ALA A 215 13.55 -4.60 -3.14
N LYS A 216 14.84 -4.55 -3.49
CA LYS A 216 15.85 -3.94 -2.63
C LYS A 216 15.56 -2.45 -2.36
N LEU A 217 15.27 -1.67 -3.40
CA LEU A 217 14.98 -0.25 -3.27
C LEU A 217 13.72 0.01 -2.43
N THR A 218 12.68 -0.81 -2.58
CA THR A 218 11.47 -0.72 -1.77
C THR A 218 11.77 -1.02 -0.30
N ASP A 219 12.52 -2.09 0.00
CA ASP A 219 12.90 -2.43 1.38
C ASP A 219 13.67 -1.30 2.06
N GLU A 220 14.68 -0.76 1.37
CA GLU A 220 15.48 0.37 1.85
C GLU A 220 14.64 1.65 2.02
N THR A 221 13.74 1.92 1.07
CA THR A 221 12.82 3.07 1.12
C THR A 221 11.90 3.00 2.33
N VAL A 222 11.27 1.86 2.59
CA VAL A 222 10.35 1.70 3.73
C VAL A 222 11.12 1.92 5.03
N LYS A 223 12.28 1.26 5.19
CA LYS A 223 13.13 1.40 6.38
C LYS A 223 13.56 2.85 6.59
N TRP A 224 13.96 3.55 5.53
CA TRP A 224 14.32 4.96 5.59
C TRP A 224 13.14 5.85 5.99
N GLN A 225 11.96 5.66 5.38
CA GLN A 225 10.76 6.46 5.67
C GLN A 225 10.27 6.32 7.10
N LEU A 226 10.41 5.14 7.70
CA LEU A 226 10.04 4.90 9.10
C LEU A 226 10.89 5.73 10.07
N THR A 227 12.09 6.18 9.68
CA THR A 227 12.92 7.08 10.49
C THR A 227 12.69 8.56 10.18
N GLN A 228 11.96 8.90 9.11
CA GLN A 228 11.74 10.28 8.69
C GLN A 228 10.61 10.94 9.49
N PRO A 229 10.70 12.27 9.77
CA PRO A 229 9.60 12.99 10.39
C PRO A 229 8.38 13.05 9.47
N ILE A 230 7.20 12.98 10.06
CA ILE A 230 5.94 13.24 9.35
C ILE A 230 5.81 14.75 9.20
N THR A 231 6.09 15.24 7.99
CA THR A 231 6.08 16.68 7.70
C THR A 231 5.91 16.92 6.21
N LYS A 232 5.57 18.16 5.86
CA LYS A 232 5.65 18.62 4.48
C LYS A 232 7.09 19.04 4.19
N VAL A 233 7.69 18.44 3.17
CA VAL A 233 9.02 18.82 2.69
C VAL A 233 8.88 19.64 1.42
N THR A 234 9.68 20.69 1.30
CA THR A 234 9.76 21.54 0.11
C THR A 234 11.18 21.49 -0.43
N TRP A 235 11.30 21.26 -1.74
CA TRP A 235 12.53 21.47 -2.48
C TRP A 235 12.41 22.68 -3.38
N GLU A 236 13.53 23.36 -3.54
CA GLU A 236 13.66 24.54 -4.38
C GLU A 236 14.93 24.42 -5.21
N SER A 237 14.80 24.63 -6.51
CA SER A 237 15.92 24.55 -7.42
C SER A 237 16.79 25.81 -7.24
N PRO A 238 18.11 25.74 -7.43
CA PRO A 238 18.99 26.89 -7.20
C PRO A 238 18.69 28.05 -8.16
N GLU A 239 19.05 29.27 -7.74
CA GLU A 239 18.98 30.48 -8.57
C GLU A 239 20.12 30.49 -9.61
N ILE A 240 19.99 29.66 -10.64
CA ILE A 240 20.93 29.58 -11.76
C ILE A 240 20.21 29.79 -13.09
N THR A 241 20.96 30.23 -14.11
CA THR A 241 20.42 30.33 -15.46
C THR A 241 20.08 28.94 -16.00
N SER A 242 18.80 28.70 -16.24
CA SER A 242 18.25 27.43 -16.73
C SER A 242 17.08 27.70 -17.70
N LYS A 243 16.67 26.70 -18.49
CA LYS A 243 15.63 26.86 -19.52
C LYS A 243 14.23 27.03 -18.93
N ALA A 244 13.90 26.24 -17.91
CA ALA A 244 12.62 26.33 -17.20
C ALA A 244 12.61 27.44 -16.13
N GLY A 245 13.77 28.02 -15.81
CA GLY A 245 13.92 28.91 -14.66
C GLY A 245 13.83 28.16 -13.33
N GLN A 246 13.73 28.92 -12.24
CA GLN A 246 13.68 28.36 -10.88
C GLN A 246 12.29 27.80 -10.57
N VAL A 247 12.23 26.59 -10.00
CA VAL A 247 10.97 25.93 -9.61
C VAL A 247 11.02 25.44 -8.17
N SER A 248 9.85 25.17 -7.59
CA SER A 248 9.71 24.56 -6.27
C SER A 248 8.68 23.43 -6.34
N THR A 249 8.88 22.41 -5.51
CA THR A 249 7.97 21.27 -5.35
C THR A 249 7.87 20.89 -3.88
N ALA A 250 6.74 20.30 -3.49
CA ALA A 250 6.53 19.84 -2.13
C ALA A 250 5.78 18.51 -2.08
N TRP A 251 6.00 17.74 -1.02
CA TRP A 251 5.30 16.48 -0.76
C TRP A 251 5.21 16.24 0.76
N ASN A 252 4.38 15.28 1.15
CA ASN A 252 4.32 14.82 2.54
C ASN A 252 5.29 13.66 2.73
N ASN A 253 6.14 13.76 3.74
CA ASN A 253 7.15 12.76 4.09
C ASN A 253 6.73 11.95 5.33
N GLY A 254 7.40 10.83 5.57
CA GLY A 254 7.20 10.02 6.77
C GLY A 254 6.12 8.95 6.61
N LEU A 255 6.26 8.07 5.60
CA LEU A 255 5.38 6.91 5.41
C LEU A 255 5.36 6.04 6.67
N ARG A 256 4.19 5.47 7.00
CA ARG A 256 4.02 4.54 8.14
C ARG A 256 3.29 3.29 7.71
N LEU A 257 3.71 2.16 8.27
CA LEU A 257 2.93 0.93 8.20
C LEU A 257 1.71 1.05 9.13
N SER A 258 0.63 0.33 8.81
CA SER A 258 -0.60 0.34 9.61
C SER A 258 -0.77 -0.98 10.36
N PRO A 259 -0.58 -0.99 11.70
CA PRO A 259 -0.83 -2.16 12.53
C PRO A 259 -2.26 -2.70 12.40
N GLU A 260 -3.23 -1.81 12.25
CA GLU A 260 -4.64 -2.15 12.03
C GLU A 260 -4.86 -2.94 10.73
N MET A 261 -4.21 -2.54 9.63
CA MET A 261 -4.30 -3.25 8.35
C MET A 261 -3.49 -4.56 8.37
N GLN A 262 -2.31 -4.59 9.02
CA GLN A 262 -1.55 -5.82 9.23
C GLN A 262 -2.35 -6.90 9.98
N ASP A 263 -3.04 -6.49 11.06
CA ASP A 263 -3.94 -7.38 11.81
C ASP A 263 -5.13 -7.80 10.96
N LEU A 264 -5.81 -6.88 10.28
CA LEU A 264 -6.94 -7.20 9.40
C LEU A 264 -6.57 -8.24 8.34
N TYR A 265 -5.44 -8.06 7.65
CA TYR A 265 -4.93 -8.99 6.65
C TYR A 265 -4.73 -10.39 7.24
N THR A 266 -4.14 -10.45 8.44
CA THR A 266 -3.91 -11.70 9.16
C THR A 266 -5.22 -12.38 9.56
N LYS A 267 -6.20 -11.63 10.07
CA LYS A 267 -7.49 -12.17 10.51
C LYS A 267 -8.37 -12.62 9.35
N LEU A 268 -8.35 -11.91 8.22
CA LEU A 268 -9.06 -12.35 7.02
C LEU A 268 -8.54 -13.71 6.54
N ARG A 269 -7.21 -13.83 6.38
CA ARG A 269 -6.60 -15.11 5.95
C ARG A 269 -6.84 -16.24 6.94
N SER A 270 -6.74 -15.99 8.26
CA SER A 270 -7.03 -17.02 9.27
C SER A 270 -8.50 -17.43 9.33
N ALA A 271 -9.40 -16.54 8.88
CA ALA A 271 -10.81 -16.82 8.67
C ALA A 271 -11.11 -17.46 7.31
N GLY A 272 -10.10 -17.83 6.51
CA GLY A 272 -10.30 -18.44 5.19
C GLY A 272 -10.90 -17.47 4.16
N ILE A 273 -10.67 -16.17 4.33
CA ILE A 273 -11.00 -15.12 3.36
C ILE A 273 -9.68 -14.70 2.69
N ASP A 274 -9.55 -14.95 1.39
CA ASP A 274 -8.34 -14.59 0.67
C ASP A 274 -8.18 -13.06 0.59
N VAL A 275 -6.96 -12.58 0.71
CA VAL A 275 -6.64 -11.15 0.62
C VAL A 275 -5.92 -10.90 -0.69
N TRP A 276 -6.42 -9.94 -1.46
CA TRP A 276 -5.82 -9.45 -2.70
C TRP A 276 -5.50 -7.97 -2.57
N VAL A 277 -4.39 -7.55 -3.18
CA VAL A 277 -4.04 -6.14 -3.35
C VAL A 277 -4.25 -5.74 -4.80
N CYS A 278 -4.99 -4.66 -5.04
CA CYS A 278 -5.17 -4.03 -6.34
C CYS A 278 -4.75 -2.55 -6.27
N SER A 279 -3.53 -2.25 -6.69
CA SER A 279 -2.90 -0.92 -6.53
C SER A 279 -2.61 -0.22 -7.86
N ALA A 280 -2.59 1.11 -7.86
CA ALA A 280 -2.15 1.92 -9.00
C ALA A 280 -0.61 2.10 -9.03
N SER A 281 0.11 1.66 -8.01
CA SER A 281 1.57 1.69 -7.95
C SER A 281 2.19 0.52 -8.71
N PHE A 282 3.52 0.53 -8.86
CA PHE A 282 4.22 -0.51 -9.63
C PHE A 282 4.19 -1.87 -8.93
N ILE A 283 3.91 -2.93 -9.68
CA ILE A 283 3.66 -4.27 -9.13
C ILE A 283 4.80 -4.82 -8.28
N ASP A 284 6.07 -4.62 -8.68
CA ASP A 284 7.20 -5.16 -7.92
C ASP A 284 7.37 -4.42 -6.59
N VAL A 285 7.06 -3.13 -6.55
CA VAL A 285 7.06 -2.34 -5.31
C VAL A 285 6.00 -2.88 -4.36
N ILE A 286 4.78 -3.10 -4.86
CA ILE A 286 3.67 -3.59 -4.04
C ILE A 286 3.90 -5.02 -3.56
N LYS A 287 4.43 -5.90 -4.41
CA LYS A 287 4.82 -7.25 -4.01
C LYS A 287 5.84 -7.22 -2.88
N GLU A 288 6.85 -6.36 -2.97
CA GLU A 288 7.86 -6.28 -1.90
C GLU A 288 7.24 -5.80 -0.58
N VAL A 289 6.58 -4.64 -0.58
CA VAL A 289 6.08 -4.05 0.67
C VAL A 289 4.94 -4.84 1.31
N SER A 290 4.12 -5.54 0.52
CA SER A 290 3.00 -6.34 1.02
C SER A 290 3.38 -7.76 1.42
N SER A 291 4.38 -8.37 0.77
CA SER A 291 4.76 -9.76 1.00
C SER A 291 5.97 -9.95 1.90
N ASN A 292 6.87 -8.96 2.01
CA ASN A 292 8.04 -9.08 2.87
C ASN A 292 7.61 -9.16 4.34
N PRO A 293 7.96 -10.26 5.07
CA PRO A 293 7.58 -10.43 6.47
C PRO A 293 8.08 -9.30 7.39
N ALA A 294 9.15 -8.60 7.01
CA ALA A 294 9.67 -7.45 7.76
C ALA A 294 8.65 -6.32 7.91
N PHE A 295 7.64 -6.26 7.04
CA PHE A 295 6.59 -5.23 7.06
C PHE A 295 5.25 -5.74 7.59
N GLY A 296 5.16 -6.99 8.05
CA GLY A 296 4.03 -7.49 8.85
C GLY A 296 2.72 -7.80 8.11
N TYR A 297 2.56 -7.42 6.84
CA TYR A 297 1.34 -7.70 6.06
C TYR A 297 1.25 -9.15 5.60
N ASN A 298 2.39 -9.79 5.33
CA ASN A 298 2.52 -11.20 4.96
C ASN A 298 1.54 -11.63 3.84
N ASN A 299 1.33 -10.77 2.84
CA ASN A 299 0.46 -11.07 1.71
C ASN A 299 1.17 -12.03 0.72
N PRO A 300 0.49 -13.01 0.11
CA PRO A 300 1.09 -13.80 -0.96
C PRO A 300 1.49 -12.92 -2.17
N LYS A 301 2.66 -13.16 -2.77
CA LYS A 301 3.16 -12.34 -3.91
C LYS A 301 2.28 -12.46 -5.16
N ASP A 302 1.62 -13.60 -5.33
CA ASP A 302 0.68 -13.88 -6.41
C ASP A 302 -0.74 -13.37 -6.13
N HIS A 303 -0.97 -12.76 -4.96
CA HIS A 303 -2.19 -12.07 -4.57
C HIS A 303 -2.07 -10.54 -4.73
N VAL A 304 -1.26 -10.10 -5.71
CA VAL A 304 -1.04 -8.69 -6.03
C VAL A 304 -1.28 -8.48 -7.52
N ILE A 305 -2.21 -7.57 -7.84
CA ILE A 305 -2.35 -6.99 -9.17
C ILE A 305 -2.07 -5.49 -9.06
N ALA A 306 -1.22 -4.95 -9.93
CA ALA A 306 -0.90 -3.53 -9.93
C ALA A 306 -0.44 -3.08 -11.32
N MET A 307 0.09 -1.86 -11.45
CA MET A 307 0.63 -1.40 -12.72
C MET A 307 1.88 -2.19 -13.11
N GLU A 308 1.97 -2.57 -14.38
CA GLU A 308 3.06 -3.38 -14.90
C GLU A 308 3.75 -2.71 -16.10
N LEU A 309 5.04 -2.99 -16.24
CA LEU A 309 5.87 -2.54 -17.35
C LEU A 309 6.35 -3.74 -18.17
N GLU A 310 6.62 -3.50 -19.44
CA GLU A 310 7.37 -4.43 -20.27
C GLU A 310 8.79 -4.64 -19.72
N ARG A 311 9.35 -5.81 -20.00
CA ARG A 311 10.73 -6.17 -19.65
C ARG A 311 11.48 -6.63 -20.89
N ASP A 312 12.78 -6.40 -20.91
CA ASP A 312 13.65 -7.00 -21.91
C ASP A 312 13.91 -8.50 -21.61
N LYS A 313 14.64 -9.15 -22.51
CA LYS A 313 15.00 -10.58 -22.41
C LYS A 313 15.83 -10.93 -21.15
N ASP A 314 16.47 -9.94 -20.53
CA ASP A 314 17.32 -10.09 -19.35
C ASP A 314 16.55 -9.69 -18.07
N GLY A 315 15.23 -9.43 -18.18
CA GLY A 315 14.35 -9.11 -17.05
C GLY A 315 14.41 -7.65 -16.61
N LYS A 316 15.08 -6.77 -17.36
CA LYS A 316 15.17 -5.34 -17.02
C LYS A 316 13.94 -4.59 -17.51
N LEU A 317 13.48 -3.65 -16.70
CA LEU A 317 12.29 -2.85 -16.97
C LEU A 317 12.52 -1.90 -18.15
N LEU A 318 11.54 -1.87 -19.04
CA LEU A 318 11.45 -0.93 -20.14
C LEU A 318 10.47 0.19 -19.77
N PRO A 319 10.63 1.41 -20.31
CA PRO A 319 9.70 2.51 -20.04
C PRO A 319 8.41 2.35 -20.84
N GLU A 320 7.83 1.16 -20.91
CA GLU A 320 6.63 0.86 -21.70
C GLU A 320 5.63 0.15 -20.81
N TYR A 321 4.40 0.65 -20.74
CA TYR A 321 3.34 -0.01 -20.00
C TYR A 321 3.07 -1.40 -20.59
N ARG A 322 2.81 -2.39 -19.74
CA ARG A 322 2.60 -3.78 -20.17
C ARG A 322 1.45 -3.87 -21.18
N LYS A 323 1.72 -4.44 -22.35
CA LYS A 323 0.74 -4.61 -23.41
C LYS A 323 -0.34 -5.61 -23.00
N GLY A 324 -1.59 -5.30 -23.33
CA GLY A 324 -2.74 -6.14 -22.99
C GLY A 324 -3.08 -6.16 -21.50
N TYR A 325 -2.56 -5.21 -20.73
CA TYR A 325 -2.87 -5.02 -19.32
C TYR A 325 -3.53 -3.66 -19.13
N THR A 326 -4.57 -3.56 -18.30
CA THR A 326 -5.26 -2.30 -18.02
C THR A 326 -4.59 -1.60 -16.85
N GLN A 327 -4.46 -0.27 -16.91
CA GLN A 327 -4.05 0.52 -15.76
C GLN A 327 -4.97 0.25 -14.56
N THR A 328 -4.42 -0.24 -13.45
CA THR A 328 -5.14 -0.59 -12.23
C THR A 328 -5.50 0.65 -11.40
N GLN A 329 -6.19 1.60 -12.04
CA GLN A 329 -6.68 2.84 -11.48
C GLN A 329 -8.11 3.10 -11.95
N GLY A 330 -8.98 3.58 -11.05
CA GLY A 330 -10.37 3.91 -11.36
C GLY A 330 -11.10 2.69 -11.93
N PRO A 331 -11.79 2.80 -13.08
CA PRO A 331 -12.46 1.68 -13.72
C PRO A 331 -11.54 0.49 -14.02
N GLY A 332 -10.26 0.74 -14.26
CA GLY A 332 -9.29 -0.31 -14.58
C GLY A 332 -9.02 -1.27 -13.42
N LYS A 333 -9.18 -0.84 -12.15
CA LYS A 333 -9.18 -1.75 -11.00
C LYS A 333 -10.31 -2.78 -11.12
N THR A 334 -11.54 -2.33 -11.38
CA THR A 334 -12.68 -3.23 -11.58
C THR A 334 -12.43 -4.20 -12.74
N VAL A 335 -11.92 -3.70 -13.87
CA VAL A 335 -11.61 -4.52 -15.05
C VAL A 335 -10.63 -5.64 -14.69
N GLU A 336 -9.53 -5.32 -14.03
CA GLU A 336 -8.50 -6.31 -13.71
C GLU A 336 -8.94 -7.28 -12.59
N ILE A 337 -9.71 -6.82 -11.60
CA ILE A 337 -10.32 -7.71 -10.59
C ILE A 337 -11.25 -8.72 -11.28
N LYS A 338 -12.11 -8.27 -12.20
CA LYS A 338 -13.03 -9.16 -12.97
C LYS A 338 -12.27 -10.11 -13.89
N ARG A 339 -11.13 -9.69 -14.45
CA ARG A 339 -10.34 -10.47 -15.39
C ARG A 339 -9.42 -11.49 -14.72
N LEU A 340 -8.77 -11.11 -13.63
CA LEU A 340 -7.64 -11.87 -13.04
C LEU A 340 -7.98 -12.55 -11.71
N ILE A 341 -8.92 -11.98 -10.95
CA ILE A 341 -9.26 -12.46 -9.60
C ILE A 341 -10.58 -13.23 -9.62
N ALA A 342 -11.68 -12.60 -10.03
CA ALA A 342 -13.02 -13.18 -9.97
C ALA A 342 -13.15 -14.58 -10.60
N PRO A 343 -12.47 -14.93 -11.72
CA PRO A 343 -12.54 -16.27 -12.29
C PRO A 343 -12.04 -17.38 -11.35
N LYS A 344 -11.16 -17.03 -10.40
CA LYS A 344 -10.69 -17.94 -9.34
C LYS A 344 -11.77 -18.23 -8.26
N TYR A 345 -12.84 -17.44 -8.24
CA TYR A 345 -13.90 -17.43 -7.23
C TYR A 345 -15.30 -17.58 -7.84
N GLN A 346 -15.43 -18.42 -8.88
CA GLN A 346 -16.69 -18.63 -9.62
C GLN A 346 -17.30 -17.33 -10.18
N ASN A 347 -16.47 -16.37 -10.56
CA ASN A 347 -16.86 -15.03 -11.02
C ASN A 347 -17.62 -14.19 -9.98
N LYS A 348 -17.59 -14.56 -8.69
CA LYS A 348 -18.09 -13.72 -7.61
C LYS A 348 -17.15 -12.54 -7.38
N GLY A 349 -17.69 -11.40 -6.96
CA GLY A 349 -16.94 -10.24 -6.52
C GLY A 349 -16.37 -10.36 -5.10
N PRO A 350 -15.50 -9.42 -4.69
CA PRO A 350 -14.95 -9.39 -3.34
C PRO A 350 -16.04 -9.07 -2.31
N ILE A 351 -16.02 -9.74 -1.16
CA ILE A 351 -16.96 -9.46 -0.07
C ILE A 351 -16.59 -8.21 0.73
N LEU A 352 -15.32 -7.81 0.67
CA LEU A 352 -14.80 -6.58 1.26
C LEU A 352 -13.90 -5.86 0.26
N VAL A 353 -14.06 -4.54 0.17
CA VAL A 353 -13.16 -3.66 -0.59
C VAL A 353 -12.66 -2.54 0.31
N ALA A 354 -11.37 -2.17 0.22
CA ALA A 354 -10.81 -1.03 0.94
C ALA A 354 -10.05 -0.08 0.00
N GLY A 355 -10.19 1.23 0.21
CA GLY A 355 -9.51 2.27 -0.57
C GLY A 355 -9.60 3.65 0.08
N ASP A 356 -9.07 4.68 -0.58
CA ASP A 356 -9.00 6.03 -0.02
C ASP A 356 -9.17 7.17 -1.03
N SER A 357 -9.28 6.84 -2.33
CA SER A 357 -9.25 7.84 -3.40
C SER A 357 -10.25 7.59 -4.55
N GLU A 358 -10.30 8.55 -5.46
CA GLU A 358 -11.00 8.45 -6.75
C GLU A 358 -10.51 7.26 -7.58
N GLY A 359 -9.27 6.80 -7.37
CA GLY A 359 -8.72 5.62 -8.01
C GLY A 359 -9.40 4.31 -7.58
N ASP A 360 -10.17 4.32 -6.49
CA ASP A 360 -10.79 3.13 -5.87
C ASP A 360 -12.30 3.11 -6.02
N GLN A 361 -12.90 4.27 -6.35
CA GLN A 361 -14.34 4.47 -6.25
C GLN A 361 -15.18 3.48 -7.08
N ASN A 362 -14.63 2.98 -8.20
CA ASN A 362 -15.27 1.98 -9.04
C ASN A 362 -15.34 0.61 -8.34
N MET A 363 -14.24 0.12 -7.77
CA MET A 363 -14.26 -1.17 -7.07
C MET A 363 -15.10 -1.15 -5.79
N PHE A 364 -15.43 0.02 -5.24
CA PHE A 364 -16.40 0.14 -4.13
C PHE A 364 -17.85 -0.20 -4.54
N GLN A 365 -18.20 0.01 -5.80
CA GLN A 365 -19.59 0.00 -6.27
C GLN A 365 -19.89 -1.10 -7.30
N ASP A 366 -18.90 -1.52 -8.09
CA ASP A 366 -19.10 -2.34 -9.29
C ASP A 366 -19.36 -3.83 -9.02
N PHE A 367 -19.33 -4.25 -7.75
CA PHE A 367 -19.49 -5.63 -7.32
C PHE A 367 -20.71 -5.78 -6.41
N ALA A 368 -21.73 -6.48 -6.89
CA ALA A 368 -22.94 -6.77 -6.12
C ALA A 368 -22.68 -7.66 -4.90
N ASP A 369 -21.61 -8.47 -4.94
CA ASP A 369 -21.20 -9.35 -3.85
C ASP A 369 -20.62 -8.59 -2.65
N THR A 370 -20.12 -7.36 -2.84
CA THR A 370 -19.45 -6.60 -1.79
C THR A 370 -20.39 -6.22 -0.65
N LYS A 371 -20.03 -6.69 0.55
CA LYS A 371 -20.81 -6.51 1.79
C LYS A 371 -20.31 -5.34 2.62
N VAL A 372 -19.00 -5.10 2.62
CA VAL A 372 -18.35 -4.04 3.39
C VAL A 372 -17.39 -3.27 2.49
N VAL A 373 -17.43 -1.94 2.59
CA VAL A 373 -16.43 -1.07 1.96
C VAL A 373 -15.76 -0.24 3.04
N ILE A 374 -14.43 -0.31 3.15
CA ILE A 374 -13.65 0.53 4.08
C ILE A 374 -13.09 1.71 3.28
N ILE A 375 -13.42 2.93 3.72
CA ILE A 375 -12.90 4.18 3.13
C ILE A 375 -11.97 4.82 4.16
N ILE A 376 -10.68 4.91 3.85
CA ILE A 376 -9.75 5.66 4.70
C ILE A 376 -9.97 7.15 4.46
N ASN A 377 -10.35 7.87 5.51
CA ASN A 377 -10.86 9.22 5.40
C ASN A 377 -9.76 10.24 5.14
N ARG A 378 -9.54 10.55 3.86
CA ARG A 378 -8.65 11.63 3.40
C ARG A 378 -9.37 12.96 3.22
N LEU A 379 -10.60 13.12 3.71
CA LEU A 379 -11.43 14.32 3.54
C LEU A 379 -11.59 14.72 2.07
N LYS A 380 -11.94 13.75 1.21
CA LYS A 380 -12.20 14.00 -0.21
C LYS A 380 -13.49 14.80 -0.37
N GLY A 381 -13.45 15.80 -1.26
CA GLY A 381 -14.55 16.72 -1.53
C GLY A 381 -15.81 16.04 -2.08
N PRO A 382 -17.01 16.61 -1.89
CA PRO A 382 -18.29 15.99 -2.28
C PRO A 382 -18.52 15.91 -3.80
N ASN A 383 -17.62 16.49 -4.60
CA ASN A 383 -17.76 16.61 -6.06
C ASN A 383 -17.38 15.32 -6.81
N ASN A 384 -16.74 14.36 -6.15
CA ASN A 384 -16.38 13.05 -6.71
C ASN A 384 -17.20 11.92 -6.04
N ILE A 385 -17.13 10.70 -6.58
CA ILE A 385 -17.93 9.57 -6.07
C ILE A 385 -17.49 9.20 -4.66
N ILE A 386 -16.18 9.13 -4.39
CA ILE A 386 -15.68 8.79 -3.05
C ILE A 386 -16.14 9.77 -1.96
N GLY A 387 -16.24 11.07 -2.25
CA GLY A 387 -16.76 12.07 -1.32
C GLY A 387 -18.25 11.86 -1.02
N LYS A 388 -19.05 11.47 -2.03
CA LYS A 388 -20.45 11.07 -1.85
C LYS A 388 -20.58 9.81 -1.00
N LEU A 389 -19.73 8.81 -1.25
CA LEU A 389 -19.68 7.57 -0.45
C LEU A 389 -19.24 7.83 1.00
N SER A 390 -18.30 8.76 1.19
CA SER A 390 -17.87 9.20 2.53
C SER A 390 -19.01 9.88 3.28
N LYS A 391 -19.81 10.70 2.59
CA LYS A 391 -21.03 11.30 3.15
C LYS A 391 -22.06 10.22 3.51
N GLU A 392 -22.28 9.24 2.64
CA GLU A 392 -23.18 8.11 2.93
C GLU A 392 -22.72 7.30 4.15
N ALA A 393 -21.41 7.07 4.31
CA ALA A 393 -20.84 6.40 5.48
C ALA A 393 -21.08 7.17 6.78
N VAL A 394 -21.09 8.50 6.74
CA VAL A 394 -21.47 9.36 7.88
C VAL A 394 -22.97 9.28 8.14
N GLU A 395 -23.80 9.36 7.11
CA GLU A 395 -25.26 9.32 7.23
C GLU A 395 -25.80 7.97 7.70
N THR A 396 -25.10 6.88 7.37
CA THR A 396 -25.46 5.49 7.75
C THR A 396 -24.74 4.99 8.99
N TYR A 397 -23.87 5.79 9.61
CA TYR A 397 -23.12 5.43 10.81
C TYR A 397 -24.06 4.95 11.93
N LYS A 398 -23.73 3.79 12.54
CA LYS A 398 -24.54 3.11 13.57
C LYS A 398 -25.93 2.66 13.12
N LYS A 399 -26.18 2.56 11.80
CA LYS A 399 -27.44 2.03 11.26
C LYS A 399 -27.24 0.62 10.69
N PRO A 400 -28.27 -0.25 10.72
CA PRO A 400 -28.15 -1.64 10.26
C PRO A 400 -27.76 -1.82 8.78
N GLN A 401 -28.06 -0.84 7.94
CA GLN A 401 -27.80 -0.85 6.50
C GLN A 401 -26.42 -0.30 6.09
N ALA A 402 -25.54 0.01 7.04
CA ALA A 402 -24.24 0.59 6.73
C ALA A 402 -23.37 -0.38 5.92
N LYS A 403 -23.16 -0.05 4.63
CA LYS A 403 -22.22 -0.75 3.75
C LYS A 403 -20.84 -0.08 3.76
N TYR A 404 -20.81 1.25 3.77
CA TYR A 404 -19.59 2.06 3.71
C TYR A 404 -19.14 2.45 5.11
N LEU A 405 -17.89 2.14 5.43
CA LEU A 405 -17.25 2.36 6.72
C LEU A 405 -16.16 3.42 6.56
N LEU A 406 -16.40 4.62 7.07
CA LEU A 406 -15.43 5.71 7.02
C LEU A 406 -14.49 5.62 8.22
N GLN A 407 -13.19 5.46 7.98
CA GLN A 407 -12.17 5.32 9.02
C GLN A 407 -11.28 6.56 9.08
N GLY A 408 -11.29 7.24 10.23
CA GLY A 408 -10.51 8.44 10.49
C GLY A 408 -9.02 8.19 10.71
N ARG A 409 -8.20 9.21 10.44
CA ARG A 409 -6.74 9.17 10.68
C ARG A 409 -6.17 10.53 11.08
N ASP A 410 -5.06 10.51 11.81
CA ASP A 410 -4.28 11.71 12.14
C ASP A 410 -3.07 11.79 11.23
N ASP A 411 -3.14 12.66 10.21
CA ASP A 411 -2.06 12.85 9.25
C ASP A 411 -0.80 13.47 9.89
N ASN A 412 -0.87 14.04 11.11
CA ASN A 412 0.34 14.51 11.82
C ASN A 412 1.14 13.37 12.46
N LYS A 413 0.48 12.23 12.69
CA LYS A 413 1.06 11.09 13.41
C LYS A 413 1.14 9.83 12.55
N GLY A 414 0.44 9.80 11.41
CA GLY A 414 0.42 8.66 10.50
C GLY A 414 -0.28 7.44 11.09
N VAL A 415 -1.30 7.66 11.93
CA VAL A 415 -2.06 6.60 12.62
C VAL A 415 -3.56 6.80 12.42
N TYR A 416 -4.34 5.74 12.61
CA TYR A 416 -5.80 5.85 12.66
C TYR A 416 -6.27 6.62 13.90
N LEU A 417 -7.48 7.16 13.80
CA LEU A 417 -8.23 7.69 14.93
C LEU A 417 -9.44 6.79 15.20
N PRO A 418 -9.81 6.54 16.47
CA PRO A 418 -10.96 5.71 16.81
C PRO A 418 -12.30 6.44 16.57
N SER A 419 -12.46 7.01 15.38
CA SER A 419 -13.63 7.74 14.91
C SER A 419 -13.66 7.79 13.38
N GLN A 420 -14.75 8.28 12.79
CA GLN A 420 -14.82 8.59 11.35
C GLN A 420 -14.05 9.87 10.98
N LYS A 421 -13.59 10.68 11.96
CA LYS A 421 -12.97 11.97 11.71
C LYS A 421 -11.47 11.86 11.50
N SER A 422 -10.94 12.71 10.63
CA SER A 422 -9.52 12.85 10.35
C SER A 422 -8.99 14.23 10.71
N ILE A 423 -7.69 14.28 10.98
CA ILE A 423 -6.91 15.51 11.16
C ILE A 423 -5.92 15.58 9.99
N LYS A 424 -5.93 16.70 9.26
CA LYS A 424 -4.97 16.95 8.17
C LYS A 424 -3.60 17.35 8.71
N LEU A 425 -2.55 17.04 7.95
CA LEU A 425 -1.19 17.45 8.29
C LEU A 425 -1.12 18.97 8.50
N GLY A 426 -0.54 19.39 9.62
CA GLY A 426 -0.45 20.80 10.03
C GLY A 426 -1.74 21.38 10.64
N SER A 427 -2.81 20.59 10.74
CA SER A 427 -4.06 20.98 11.39
C SER A 427 -4.20 20.31 12.76
N THR A 428 -5.03 20.91 13.63
CA THR A 428 -5.50 20.32 14.89
C THR A 428 -7.00 20.05 14.87
N THR A 429 -7.69 20.37 13.77
CA THR A 429 -9.14 20.25 13.65
C THR A 429 -9.53 18.88 13.11
N GLU A 430 -10.35 18.17 13.88
CA GLU A 430 -10.98 16.93 13.43
C GLU A 430 -12.20 17.21 12.55
N LYS A 431 -12.27 16.54 11.41
CA LYS A 431 -13.41 16.62 10.49
C LYS A 431 -13.80 15.24 9.98
N ALA A 432 -15.09 14.97 9.81
CA ALA A 432 -15.55 13.77 9.12
C ALA A 432 -15.65 13.99 7.61
N LEU A 433 -16.01 15.20 7.20
CA LEU A 433 -16.16 15.64 5.82
C LEU A 433 -15.43 16.99 5.66
N PRO A 434 -14.93 17.35 4.46
CA PRO A 434 -14.09 18.53 4.24
C PRO A 434 -14.70 19.86 4.65
#